data_AF-A0A8J6ZB41-F1
#
_entry.id   AF-A0A8J6ZB41-F1
#
_cell.length_a   1.000
_cell.length_b   1.000
_cell.length_c   1.000
_cell.angle_alpha   90.00
_cell.angle_beta   90.00
_cell.angle_gamma   90.00
#
_symmetry.space_group_name_H-M   'P 1'
#
loop_
_entity.id
_entity.type
_entity.pdbx_description
1 polymer ?
#
loop_
_entity_poly.entity_id
_entity_poly.type
_entity_poly.pdbx_seq_one_letter_code
_entity_poly.pdbx_strand_id
1 'polypeptide(L)'
;MANSLNTITVNGVTYNADAYESSKPKETKANDELGKDAFLQLLVTQLRHQDPLDPQDNGEYIAQLAQFSSLEQMTNVAKQLEDLGTIVNNIDTSVLVGQLSGMIGKGIDWVETIEEADADGNPLTRQENMSGVVAGVTIAEGNPKVVVESEGQRYQVDISNVAHVYELPAAE
;
A
#
# COMPACT_ATOMS: atom_id res chain seq x y z
N MET A 1 17.87 -17.85 22.89
CA MET A 1 16.41 -17.76 22.70
C MET A 1 16.16 -16.54 21.85
N ALA A 2 15.81 -16.72 20.58
CA ALA A 2 15.60 -15.60 19.65
C ALA A 2 14.19 -15.02 19.87
N ASN A 3 14.12 -13.70 19.97
CA ASN A 3 12.90 -12.95 20.23
C ASN A 3 12.06 -12.91 18.94
N SER A 4 10.89 -13.55 18.93
CA SER A 4 10.04 -13.77 17.73
C SER A 4 9.23 -12.55 17.29
N LEU A 5 9.58 -11.35 17.77
CA LEU A 5 8.82 -10.13 17.56
C LEU A 5 9.40 -9.21 16.48
N ASN A 6 10.54 -9.55 15.89
CA ASN A 6 11.22 -8.67 14.93
C ASN A 6 11.78 -9.45 13.73
N THR A 7 10.91 -10.13 12.99
CA THR A 7 11.27 -10.85 11.76
C THR A 7 10.38 -10.45 10.59
N ILE A 8 10.96 -10.22 9.41
CA ILE A 8 10.27 -9.89 8.18
C ILE A 8 10.52 -10.99 7.14
N THR A 9 9.47 -11.43 6.45
CA THR A 9 9.57 -12.44 5.40
C THR A 9 9.55 -11.77 4.04
N VAL A 10 10.59 -11.97 3.24
CA VAL A 10 10.71 -11.43 1.88
C VAL A 10 11.09 -12.56 0.93
N ASN A 11 10.33 -12.75 -0.13
CA ASN A 11 10.47 -13.85 -1.09
C ASN A 11 10.54 -15.25 -0.45
N GLY A 12 9.75 -15.46 0.62
CA GLY A 12 9.67 -16.75 1.32
C GLY A 12 10.85 -17.05 2.26
N VAL A 13 11.75 -16.10 2.46
CA VAL A 13 12.87 -16.22 3.41
C VAL A 13 12.65 -15.26 4.57
N THR A 14 12.70 -15.79 5.80
CA THR A 14 12.49 -15.02 7.04
C THR A 14 13.81 -14.42 7.53
N TYR A 15 13.86 -13.09 7.63
CA TYR A 15 15.01 -12.32 8.12
C TYR A 15 14.67 -11.67 9.47
N ASN A 16 15.70 -11.36 10.27
CA ASN A 16 15.52 -10.42 11.40
C ASN A 16 15.31 -9.00 10.83
N ALA A 17 14.28 -8.29 11.30
CA ALA A 17 13.83 -7.02 10.73
C ALA A 17 14.92 -5.94 10.77
N ASP A 18 15.70 -5.87 11.86
CA ASP A 18 16.81 -4.91 11.98
C ASP A 18 17.94 -5.20 10.97
N ALA A 19 18.19 -6.48 10.69
CA ALA A 19 19.18 -6.91 9.71
C ALA A 19 18.70 -6.66 8.27
N TYR A 20 17.40 -6.82 8.01
CA TYR A 20 16.81 -6.54 6.70
C TYR A 20 16.83 -5.04 6.39
N GLU A 21 16.40 -4.17 7.31
CA GLU A 21 16.44 -2.72 7.11
C GLU A 21 17.87 -2.17 6.94
N SER A 22 18.86 -2.78 7.62
CA SER A 22 20.28 -2.44 7.46
C SER A 22 20.88 -2.90 6.12
N SER A 23 20.24 -3.88 5.47
CA SER A 23 20.71 -4.49 4.21
C SER A 23 20.09 -3.87 2.95
N LYS A 24 19.06 -3.02 3.11
CA LYS A 24 18.51 -2.26 1.98
C LYS A 24 19.61 -1.33 1.44
N PRO A 25 19.93 -1.40 0.14
CA PRO A 25 20.80 -0.40 -0.47
C PRO A 25 20.15 0.97 -0.28
N LYS A 26 20.81 1.84 0.47
CA LYS A 26 20.40 3.23 0.65
C LYS A 26 20.52 3.87 -0.74
N GLU A 27 19.40 4.02 -1.45
CA GLU A 27 19.39 4.74 -2.72
C GLU A 27 19.85 6.17 -2.45
N THR A 28 21.10 6.43 -2.78
CA THR A 28 21.69 7.75 -2.67
C THR A 28 21.16 8.57 -3.85
N LYS A 29 19.95 9.12 -3.70
CA LYS A 29 19.37 10.09 -4.64
C LYS A 29 20.08 11.45 -4.53
N ALA A 30 21.37 11.50 -4.87
CA ALA A 30 22.16 12.72 -4.71
C ALA A 30 23.01 13.08 -5.94
N ASN A 31 22.87 12.39 -7.08
CA ASN A 31 23.72 12.65 -8.25
C ASN A 31 23.01 12.89 -9.60
N ASP A 32 21.70 12.65 -9.75
CA ASP A 32 21.05 12.86 -11.06
C ASP A 32 20.64 14.33 -11.32
N GLU A 33 20.18 15.07 -10.33
CA GLU A 33 19.86 16.51 -10.51
C GLU A 33 21.10 17.35 -10.84
N LEU A 34 22.27 16.98 -10.30
CA LEU A 34 23.54 17.69 -10.54
C LEU A 34 24.03 17.52 -11.99
N GLY A 35 23.67 16.41 -12.67
CA GLY A 35 24.05 16.14 -14.05
C GLY A 35 23.33 17.04 -15.06
N LYS A 36 22.05 17.35 -14.83
CA LYS A 36 21.22 18.19 -15.72
C LYS A 36 21.66 19.65 -15.70
N ASP A 37 21.92 20.21 -14.52
CA ASP A 37 22.30 21.62 -14.38
C ASP A 37 23.74 21.88 -14.86
N ALA A 38 24.67 20.98 -14.55
CA ALA A 38 26.03 21.04 -15.10
C ALA A 38 26.04 20.92 -16.64
N PHE A 39 25.13 20.13 -17.21
CA PHE A 39 24.98 19.96 -18.66
C PHE A 39 24.35 21.18 -19.34
N LEU A 40 23.29 21.78 -18.78
CA LEU A 40 22.69 23.02 -19.30
C LEU A 40 23.71 24.18 -19.26
N GLN A 41 24.56 24.22 -18.24
CA GLN A 41 25.65 25.19 -18.15
C GLN A 41 26.72 24.97 -19.23
N LEU A 42 27.08 23.71 -19.53
CA LEU A 42 27.96 23.38 -20.64
C LEU A 42 27.34 23.71 -22.01
N LEU A 43 26.03 23.49 -22.18
CA LEU A 43 25.28 23.81 -23.40
C LEU A 43 25.23 25.32 -23.67
N VAL A 44 24.94 26.13 -22.65
CA VAL A 44 24.97 27.59 -22.74
C VAL A 44 26.39 28.09 -23.04
N THR A 45 27.40 27.43 -22.46
CA THR A 45 28.81 27.76 -22.70
C THR A 45 29.23 27.46 -24.15
N GLN A 46 28.79 26.33 -24.71
CA GLN A 46 29.04 25.96 -26.10
C GLN A 46 28.30 26.88 -27.07
N LEU A 47 27.03 27.22 -26.82
CA LEU A 47 26.26 28.20 -27.63
C LEU A 47 26.92 29.60 -27.68
N ARG A 48 27.65 29.99 -26.62
CA ARG A 48 28.40 31.26 -26.57
C ARG A 48 29.74 31.21 -27.31
N HIS A 49 30.23 30.02 -27.68
CA HIS A 49 31.57 29.81 -28.25
C HIS A 49 31.59 28.98 -29.55
N GLN A 50 30.44 28.60 -30.11
CA GLN A 50 30.40 27.98 -31.43
C GLN A 50 30.54 29.04 -32.54
N ASP A 51 31.49 28.79 -33.45
CA ASP A 51 31.60 29.46 -34.74
C ASP A 51 30.39 29.05 -35.61
N PRO A 52 29.60 29.99 -36.16
CA PRO A 52 28.32 29.71 -36.83
C PRO A 52 28.36 28.83 -38.09
N LEU A 53 29.54 28.33 -38.49
CA LEU A 53 29.74 27.61 -39.75
C LEU A 53 29.68 26.07 -39.64
N ASP A 54 29.57 25.46 -38.44
CA ASP A 54 29.42 24.00 -38.34
C ASP A 54 28.57 23.51 -37.13
N PRO A 55 27.23 23.58 -37.22
CA PRO A 55 26.31 23.30 -36.10
C PRO A 55 25.91 21.82 -35.92
N GLN A 56 26.46 20.87 -36.68
CA GLN A 56 25.78 19.57 -36.89
C GLN A 56 26.01 18.50 -35.81
N ASP A 57 27.15 18.48 -35.10
CA ASP A 57 27.50 17.31 -34.27
C ASP A 57 26.90 17.35 -32.84
N ASN A 58 26.55 18.54 -32.33
CA ASN A 58 26.06 18.70 -30.96
C ASN A 58 24.53 18.51 -30.84
N GLY A 59 23.78 18.67 -31.92
CA GLY A 59 22.31 18.62 -31.90
C GLY A 59 21.73 17.23 -31.66
N GLU A 60 22.34 16.19 -32.24
CA GLU A 60 21.81 14.82 -32.16
C GLU A 60 22.00 14.19 -30.77
N TYR A 61 23.13 14.47 -30.12
CA TYR A 61 23.36 14.07 -28.73
C TYR A 61 22.42 14.81 -27.75
N ILE A 62 22.19 16.11 -27.98
CA ILE A 62 21.22 16.91 -27.19
C ILE A 62 19.80 16.37 -27.38
N ALA A 63 19.41 16.02 -28.61
CA ALA A 63 18.08 15.46 -28.89
C ALA A 63 17.88 14.12 -28.16
N GLN A 64 18.90 13.26 -28.16
CA GLN A 64 18.87 12.00 -27.41
C GLN A 64 18.79 12.23 -25.89
N LEU A 65 19.58 13.16 -25.34
CA LEU A 65 19.53 13.48 -23.91
C LEU A 65 18.22 14.16 -23.49
N ALA A 66 17.67 15.05 -24.31
CA ALA A 66 16.36 15.65 -24.06
C ALA A 66 15.26 14.58 -24.07
N GLN A 67 15.36 13.58 -24.96
CA GLN A 67 14.48 12.43 -24.98
C GLN A 67 14.62 11.59 -23.71
N PHE A 68 15.85 11.33 -23.24
CA PHE A 68 16.09 10.62 -21.99
C PHE A 68 15.58 11.39 -20.76
N SER A 69 15.84 12.70 -20.66
CA SER A 69 15.35 13.53 -19.55
C SER A 69 13.81 13.63 -19.54
N SER A 70 13.17 13.62 -20.72
CA SER A 70 11.71 13.59 -20.82
C SER A 70 11.13 12.24 -20.39
N LEU A 71 11.78 11.13 -20.76
CA LEU A 71 11.40 9.79 -20.31
C LEU A 71 11.58 9.63 -18.81
N GLU A 72 12.70 10.09 -18.25
CA GLU A 72 12.97 10.05 -16.82
C GLU A 72 11.95 10.90 -16.04
N GLN A 73 11.63 12.10 -16.52
CA GLN A 73 10.55 12.92 -15.94
C GLN A 73 9.20 12.19 -15.99
N MET A 74 8.90 11.49 -17.09
CA MET A 74 7.67 10.71 -17.22
C MET A 74 7.65 9.51 -16.24
N THR A 75 8.78 8.82 -16.06
CA THR A 75 8.93 7.75 -15.08
C THR A 75 8.77 8.29 -13.65
N ASN A 76 9.34 9.45 -13.35
CA ASN A 76 9.20 10.10 -12.05
C ASN A 76 7.74 10.50 -11.77
N VAL A 77 7.02 11.02 -12.78
CA VAL A 77 5.58 11.31 -12.68
C VAL A 77 4.78 10.03 -12.48
N ALA A 78 5.07 8.95 -13.21
CA ALA A 78 4.40 7.67 -13.03
C ALA A 78 4.58 7.12 -11.60
N LYS A 79 5.80 7.22 -11.05
CA LYS A 79 6.10 6.85 -9.67
C LYS A 79 5.33 7.71 -8.66
N GLN A 80 5.27 9.01 -8.86
CA GLN A 80 4.48 9.91 -8.01
C GLN A 80 2.98 9.60 -8.07
N LEU A 81 2.46 9.18 -9.22
CA LEU A 81 1.06 8.75 -9.35
C LEU A 81 0.78 7.44 -8.61
N GLU A 82 1.73 6.49 -8.61
CA GLU A 82 1.64 5.26 -7.82
C GLU A 82 1.66 5.55 -6.31
N ASP A 83 2.54 6.45 -5.87
CA ASP A 83 2.60 6.93 -4.49
C ASP A 83 1.28 7.61 -4.08
N LEU A 84 0.66 8.41 -4.97
CA LEU A 84 -0.65 9.02 -4.74
C LEU A 84 -1.77 7.98 -4.61
N GLY A 85 -1.78 6.94 -5.44
CA GLY A 85 -2.74 5.84 -5.30
C GLY A 85 -2.63 5.14 -3.94
N THR A 86 -1.40 4.96 -3.46
CA THR A 86 -1.14 4.40 -2.12
C THR A 86 -1.67 5.34 -1.02
N ILE A 87 -1.48 6.64 -1.13
CA ILE A 87 -2.01 7.62 -0.16
C ILE A 87 -3.55 7.59 -0.13
N VAL A 88 -4.21 7.57 -1.30
CA VAL A 88 -5.67 7.52 -1.40
C VAL A 88 -6.22 6.27 -0.70
N ASN A 89 -5.63 5.09 -0.96
CA ASN A 89 -6.02 3.86 -0.28
C ASN A 89 -5.87 3.94 1.24
N ASN A 90 -4.84 4.62 1.75
CA ASN A 90 -4.64 4.78 3.18
C ASN A 90 -5.64 5.77 3.83
N ILE A 91 -6.09 6.80 3.11
CA ILE A 91 -7.07 7.78 3.63
C ILE A 91 -8.42 7.10 3.90
N ASP A 92 -8.86 6.23 3.00
CA ASP A 92 -10.11 5.49 3.17
C ASP A 92 -10.08 4.66 4.46
N THR A 93 -8.96 3.98 4.74
CA THR A 93 -8.83 3.16 5.95
C THR A 93 -8.96 3.96 7.24
N SER A 94 -8.34 5.14 7.35
CA SER A 94 -8.38 5.93 8.59
C SER A 94 -9.76 6.52 8.88
N VAL A 95 -10.48 6.98 7.85
CA VAL A 95 -11.85 7.48 8.01
C VAL A 95 -12.79 6.35 8.40
N LEU A 96 -12.65 5.20 7.74
CA LEU A 96 -13.48 4.04 7.98
C LEU A 96 -13.25 3.49 9.40
N VAL A 97 -11.99 3.38 9.87
CA VAL A 97 -11.69 3.00 11.27
C VAL A 97 -12.37 3.93 12.28
N GLY A 98 -12.38 5.24 12.02
CA GLY A 98 -13.10 6.20 12.87
C GLY A 98 -14.61 5.94 12.94
N GLN A 99 -15.23 5.59 11.81
CA GLN A 99 -16.65 5.20 11.77
C GLN A 99 -16.91 3.86 12.45
N LEU A 100 -16.04 2.87 12.25
CA LEU A 100 -16.13 1.55 12.89
C LEU A 100 -15.93 1.64 14.40
N SER A 101 -15.18 2.62 14.90
CA SER A 101 -15.05 2.86 16.34
C SER A 101 -16.40 3.15 17.01
N GLY A 102 -17.38 3.70 16.27
CA GLY A 102 -18.75 3.89 16.76
C GLY A 102 -19.58 2.61 16.80
N MET A 103 -19.11 1.52 16.18
CA MET A 103 -19.74 0.20 16.26
C MET A 103 -19.31 -0.56 17.51
N ILE A 104 -18.21 -0.18 18.16
CA ILE A 104 -17.74 -0.83 19.40
C ILE A 104 -18.84 -0.77 20.46
N GLY A 105 -19.18 -1.92 21.03
CA GLY A 105 -20.26 -2.09 22.00
C GLY A 105 -21.65 -2.24 21.38
N LYS A 106 -21.81 -2.10 20.06
CA LYS A 106 -23.06 -2.42 19.35
C LYS A 106 -23.12 -3.91 19.01
N GLY A 107 -24.35 -4.42 18.93
CA GLY A 107 -24.63 -5.75 18.39
C GLY A 107 -24.62 -5.68 16.86
N ILE A 108 -24.09 -6.71 16.22
CA ILE A 108 -24.14 -6.85 14.77
C ILE A 108 -24.59 -8.24 14.37
N ASP A 109 -25.20 -8.31 13.20
CA ASP A 109 -25.44 -9.55 12.47
C ASP A 109 -24.54 -9.55 11.22
N TRP A 110 -23.84 -10.65 10.97
CA TRP A 110 -22.99 -10.82 9.79
C TRP A 110 -23.20 -12.17 9.12
N VAL A 111 -22.78 -12.24 7.86
CA VAL A 111 -22.84 -13.47 7.07
C VAL A 111 -21.43 -14.05 6.93
N GLU A 112 -21.22 -15.27 7.40
CA GLU A 112 -20.01 -16.03 7.13
C GLU A 112 -20.24 -16.99 5.96
N THR A 113 -19.33 -16.98 4.99
CA THR A 113 -19.34 -17.97 3.90
C THR A 113 -18.40 -19.10 4.29
N ILE A 114 -18.96 -20.27 4.52
CA ILE A 114 -18.23 -21.49 4.85
C ILE A 114 -18.05 -22.27 3.55
N GLU A 115 -16.79 -22.56 3.21
CA GLU A 115 -16.45 -23.45 2.10
C GLU A 115 -16.27 -24.86 2.64
N GLU A 116 -17.14 -25.78 2.22
CA GLU A 116 -17.09 -27.21 2.54
C GLU A 116 -16.87 -28.00 1.25
N ALA A 117 -16.30 -29.20 1.32
CA ALA A 117 -16.27 -30.12 0.18
C ALA A 117 -17.42 -31.13 0.32
N ASP A 118 -18.15 -31.40 -0.77
CA ASP A 118 -19.11 -32.49 -0.79
C ASP A 118 -18.42 -33.87 -0.71
N ALA A 119 -19.22 -34.94 -0.61
CA ALA A 119 -18.71 -36.32 -0.57
C ALA A 119 -17.86 -36.70 -1.81
N ASP A 120 -17.99 -35.94 -2.90
CA ASP A 120 -17.30 -36.11 -4.17
C ASP A 120 -16.10 -35.13 -4.35
N GLY A 121 -15.82 -34.29 -3.34
CA GLY A 121 -14.72 -33.34 -3.31
C GLY A 121 -14.98 -32.01 -4.05
N ASN A 122 -16.20 -31.72 -4.47
CA ASN A 122 -16.53 -30.42 -5.08
C ASN A 122 -16.71 -29.34 -4.01
N PRO A 123 -16.26 -28.10 -4.25
CA PRO A 123 -16.47 -27.00 -3.32
C PRO A 123 -17.96 -26.63 -3.26
N LEU A 124 -18.53 -26.74 -2.08
CA LEU A 124 -19.83 -26.20 -1.69
C LEU A 124 -19.60 -24.96 -0.83
N THR A 125 -20.37 -23.91 -1.11
CA THR A 125 -20.40 -22.72 -0.26
C THR A 125 -21.73 -22.67 0.48
N ARG A 126 -21.67 -22.49 1.79
CA ARG A 126 -22.84 -22.22 2.64
C ARG A 126 -22.69 -20.85 3.27
N GLN A 127 -23.78 -20.10 3.33
CA GLN A 127 -23.84 -18.88 4.12
C GLN A 127 -24.51 -19.17 5.46
N GLU A 128 -23.85 -18.78 6.55
CA GLU A 128 -24.41 -18.84 7.89
C GLU A 128 -24.51 -17.43 8.49
N ASN A 129 -25.68 -17.13 9.06
CA ASN A 129 -25.90 -15.86 9.76
C ASN A 129 -25.42 -16.00 11.20
N MET A 130 -24.57 -15.07 11.61
CA MET A 130 -24.03 -15.02 12.95
C MET A 130 -24.35 -13.66 13.59
N SER A 131 -24.40 -13.64 14.92
CA SER A 131 -24.68 -12.44 15.70
C SER A 131 -23.69 -12.34 16.85
N GLY A 132 -23.38 -11.12 17.28
CA GLY A 132 -22.38 -10.87 18.32
C GLY A 132 -22.17 -9.39 18.60
N VAL A 133 -21.28 -9.08 19.53
CA VAL A 133 -21.01 -7.71 19.98
C VAL A 133 -19.65 -7.26 19.49
N VAL A 134 -19.56 -6.08 18.89
CA VAL A 134 -18.27 -5.55 18.44
C VAL A 134 -17.41 -5.19 19.66
N ALA A 135 -16.28 -5.87 19.81
CA ALA A 135 -15.29 -5.65 20.86
C ALA A 135 -14.20 -4.65 20.45
N GLY A 136 -13.97 -4.45 19.15
CA GLY A 136 -12.93 -3.55 18.66
C GLY A 136 -12.85 -3.45 17.14
N VAL A 137 -11.85 -2.71 16.66
CA VAL A 137 -11.53 -2.55 15.23
C VAL A 137 -10.07 -2.95 15.04
N THR A 138 -9.78 -3.67 13.96
CA THR A 138 -8.43 -4.08 13.58
C THR A 138 -8.19 -3.78 12.11
N ILE A 139 -6.92 -3.69 11.70
CA ILE A 139 -6.56 -3.58 10.29
C ILE A 139 -5.82 -4.86 9.93
N ALA A 140 -6.37 -5.64 9.00
CA ALA A 140 -5.78 -6.86 8.49
C ALA A 140 -5.60 -6.74 6.98
N GLU A 141 -4.40 -7.00 6.47
CA GLU A 141 -4.09 -6.92 5.03
C GLU A 141 -4.40 -5.54 4.42
N GLY A 142 -4.27 -4.47 5.22
CA GLY A 142 -4.59 -3.09 4.81
C GLY A 142 -6.08 -2.76 4.83
N ASN A 143 -6.96 -3.72 5.13
CA ASN A 143 -8.40 -3.51 5.19
C ASN A 143 -8.88 -3.43 6.65
N PRO A 144 -9.67 -2.41 7.01
CA PRO A 144 -10.26 -2.32 8.34
C PRO A 144 -11.36 -3.39 8.52
N LYS A 145 -11.28 -4.12 9.62
CA LYS A 145 -12.22 -5.17 10.04
C LYS A 145 -12.71 -4.91 11.46
N VAL A 146 -13.91 -5.39 11.78
CA VAL A 146 -14.43 -5.33 13.13
C VAL A 146 -14.14 -6.64 13.86
N VAL A 147 -13.74 -6.53 15.13
CA VAL A 147 -13.56 -7.69 16.01
C VAL A 147 -14.86 -7.87 16.78
N VAL A 148 -15.51 -9.00 16.60
CA VAL A 148 -16.81 -9.32 17.18
C VAL A 148 -16.66 -10.45 18.18
N GLU A 149 -17.20 -10.29 19.37
CA GLU A 149 -17.28 -11.33 20.38
C GLU A 149 -18.65 -12.00 20.31
N SER A 150 -18.66 -13.31 20.10
CA SER A 150 -19.86 -14.15 20.10
C SER A 150 -19.54 -15.48 20.77
N GLU A 151 -20.42 -15.93 21.66
CA GLU A 151 -20.25 -17.18 22.44
C GLU A 151 -18.89 -17.33 23.14
N GLY A 152 -18.25 -16.22 23.51
CA GLY A 152 -16.92 -16.19 24.16
C GLY A 152 -15.73 -16.34 23.19
N GLN A 153 -15.98 -16.41 21.89
CA GLN A 153 -14.96 -16.41 20.84
C GLN A 153 -14.93 -15.07 20.10
N ARG A 154 -13.76 -14.70 19.57
CA ARG A 154 -13.57 -13.47 18.80
C ARG A 154 -13.43 -13.78 17.31
N TYR A 155 -14.24 -13.10 16.51
CA TYR A 155 -14.29 -13.19 15.06
C TYR A 155 -13.79 -11.90 14.44
N GLN A 156 -12.99 -11.98 13.39
CA GLN A 156 -12.63 -10.82 12.57
C GLN A 156 -13.57 -10.77 11.38
N VAL A 157 -14.49 -9.82 11.39
CA VAL A 157 -15.54 -9.72 10.39
C VAL A 157 -15.21 -8.56 9.45
N ASP A 158 -15.24 -8.85 8.15
CA ASP A 158 -15.13 -7.82 7.13
C ASP A 158 -16.39 -6.95 7.14
N ILE A 159 -16.24 -5.63 7.00
CA ILE A 159 -17.38 -4.71 7.01
C ILE A 159 -18.39 -5.03 5.90
N SER A 160 -17.91 -5.57 4.78
CA SER A 160 -18.77 -6.00 3.66
C SER A 160 -19.72 -7.16 4.00
N ASN A 161 -19.40 -7.93 5.04
CA ASN A 161 -20.20 -9.07 5.48
C ASN A 161 -21.21 -8.71 6.59
N VAL A 162 -21.15 -7.48 7.11
CA VAL A 162 -22.08 -7.00 8.14
C VAL A 162 -23.44 -6.71 7.52
N ALA A 163 -24.48 -7.41 7.97
CA ALA A 163 -25.84 -7.28 7.47
C ALA A 163 -26.65 -6.24 8.26
N HIS A 164 -26.48 -6.18 9.58
CA HIS A 164 -27.21 -5.26 10.44
C HIS A 164 -26.37 -4.82 11.64
N VAL A 165 -26.58 -3.59 12.10
CA VAL A 165 -25.95 -3.02 13.31
C VAL A 165 -27.05 -2.47 14.21
N TYR A 166 -27.11 -2.92 15.47
CA TYR A 166 -28.15 -2.55 16.43
C TYR A 166 -27.55 -2.21 17.80
N GLU A 167 -28.31 -1.43 18.58
CA GLU A 167 -27.95 -1.14 19.97
C GLU A 167 -28.34 -2.30 20.87
N LEU A 168 -27.43 -2.68 21.76
CA LEU A 168 -27.74 -3.67 22.78
C LEU A 168 -28.70 -3.05 23.80
N PRO A 169 -29.67 -3.82 24.32
CA PRO A 169 -30.48 -3.36 25.44
C PRO A 169 -29.55 -3.03 26.62
N ALA A 170 -29.81 -1.91 27.28
CA ALA A 170 -29.08 -1.56 28.50
C ALA A 170 -29.23 -2.72 29.50
N ALA A 171 -28.10 -3.21 30.03
CA ALA A 171 -28.12 -4.15 31.14
C ALA A 171 -28.74 -3.41 32.35
N GLU A 172 -29.96 -3.79 32.73
CA GLU A 172 -30.63 -3.34 33.95
C GLU A 172 -29.89 -3.78 35.21
#